data_AF-A0A0R1VH80-F1
#
_entry.id   AF-A0A0R1VH80-F1
#
_cell.length_a   1.000
_cell.length_b   1.000
_cell.length_c   1.000
_cell.angle_alpha   90.00
_cell.angle_beta   90.00
_cell.angle_gamma   90.00
#
_symmetry.space_group_name_H-M   'P 1'
#
loop_
_entity.id
_entity.type
_entity.pdbx_description
1 polymer ?
#
loop_
_entity_poly.entity_id
_entity_poly.type
_entity_poly.pdbx_seq_one_letter_code
_entity_poly.pdbx_strand_id
1 'polypeptide(L)'
;MADGLSLNNELENTYNLMQDISKALKDRDTKKLRSLIQSKDHVGNMMHTTLNTFKRNLHDILNAAKFDESNGCHEGTNRKIKQIERTACGYANFNHLVTRIKLEEKDAIIKEKASDYYLAA
;
A
#
# COMPACT_ATOMS: atom_id res chain seq x y z
N MET A 1 1.25 -34.83 -14.63
CA MET A 1 2.05 -33.61 -14.86
C MET A 1 2.27 -33.02 -13.47
N ALA A 2 3.47 -33.14 -12.91
CA ALA A 2 3.76 -32.47 -11.63
C ALA A 2 3.69 -30.96 -11.89
N ASP A 3 2.98 -30.23 -11.04
CA ASP A 3 2.96 -28.76 -11.07
C ASP A 3 4.41 -28.27 -10.95
N GLY A 4 4.80 -27.25 -11.71
CA GLY A 4 6.18 -26.73 -11.67
C GLY A 4 6.60 -26.26 -10.28
N LEU A 5 5.63 -25.88 -9.44
CA LEU A 5 5.84 -25.54 -8.03
C LEU A 5 6.30 -26.71 -7.18
N SER A 6 5.77 -27.92 -7.40
CA SER A 6 6.09 -29.11 -6.59
C SER A 6 7.52 -29.64 -6.81
N LEU A 7 8.30 -29.02 -7.70
CA LEU A 7 9.70 -29.35 -7.94
C LEU A 7 10.63 -28.74 -6.89
N ASN A 8 10.19 -27.73 -6.14
CA ASN A 8 10.98 -27.09 -5.09
C ASN A 8 10.08 -26.71 -3.90
N ASN A 9 10.25 -27.44 -2.79
CA ASN A 9 9.46 -27.22 -1.57
C ASN A 9 9.58 -25.80 -1.00
N GLU A 10 10.75 -25.17 -1.08
CA GLU A 10 10.94 -23.79 -0.60
C GLU A 10 10.12 -22.81 -1.45
N LEU A 11 10.14 -23.00 -2.77
CA LEU A 11 9.37 -22.19 -3.71
C LEU A 11 7.87 -22.38 -3.51
N GLU A 12 7.42 -23.63 -3.39
CA GLU A 12 6.03 -23.99 -3.15
C GLU A 12 5.51 -23.38 -1.84
N ASN A 13 6.23 -23.57 -0.74
CA ASN A 13 5.87 -22.99 0.56
C ASN A 13 5.83 -21.47 0.51
N THR A 14 6.83 -20.84 -0.12
CA THR A 14 6.89 -19.39 -0.26
C THR A 14 5.69 -18.85 -1.02
N TYR A 15 5.35 -19.48 -2.14
CA TYR A 15 4.22 -19.12 -2.97
C TYR A 15 2.90 -19.28 -2.21
N ASN A 16 2.66 -20.46 -1.64
CA ASN A 16 1.43 -20.77 -0.93
C ASN A 16 1.22 -19.84 0.26
N LEU A 17 2.26 -19.58 1.07
CA LEU A 17 2.18 -18.67 2.20
C LEU A 17 1.84 -17.24 1.78
N MET A 18 2.45 -16.74 0.69
CA MET A 18 2.15 -15.40 0.18
C MET A 18 0.71 -15.29 -0.34
N GLN A 19 0.21 -16.33 -1.01
CA GLN A 19 -1.18 -16.39 -1.48
C GLN A 19 -2.17 -16.45 -0.31
N ASP A 20 -1.88 -17.25 0.71
CA ASP A 20 -2.70 -17.36 1.91
C ASP A 20 -2.75 -16.05 2.69
N ILE A 21 -1.63 -15.34 2.83
CA ILE A 21 -1.59 -14.01 3.46
C ILE A 21 -2.44 -13.01 2.65
N SER A 22 -2.27 -12.99 1.33
CA SER A 22 -3.03 -12.10 0.44
C SER A 22 -4.53 -12.38 0.52
N LYS A 23 -4.91 -13.66 0.63
CA LYS A 23 -6.31 -14.07 0.81
C LYS A 23 -6.84 -13.66 2.18
N ALA A 24 -6.10 -13.91 3.26
CA ALA A 24 -6.51 -13.50 4.61
C ALA A 24 -6.69 -11.98 4.73
N LEU A 25 -5.88 -11.18 4.03
CA LEU A 25 -6.05 -9.73 3.91
C LEU A 25 -7.35 -9.36 3.20
N LYS A 26 -7.64 -9.98 2.05
CA LYS A 26 -8.87 -9.74 1.27
C LYS A 26 -10.13 -10.16 2.04
N ASP A 27 -10.07 -11.31 2.71
CA ASP A 27 -11.18 -11.88 3.48
C ASP A 27 -11.31 -11.22 4.87
N ARG A 28 -10.40 -10.30 5.22
CA ARG A 28 -10.32 -9.60 6.52
C ARG A 28 -10.23 -10.53 7.73
N ASP A 29 -9.67 -11.72 7.51
CA ASP A 29 -9.48 -12.73 8.56
C ASP A 29 -8.19 -12.44 9.35
N THR A 30 -8.33 -11.55 10.34
CA THR A 30 -7.23 -11.15 11.23
C THR A 30 -6.63 -12.32 12.03
N LYS A 31 -7.40 -13.37 12.32
CA LYS A 31 -6.91 -14.53 13.07
C LYS A 31 -6.03 -15.40 12.18
N LYS A 32 -6.50 -15.73 10.97
CA LYS A 32 -5.72 -16.47 9.97
C LYS A 32 -4.48 -15.68 9.56
N LEU A 33 -4.60 -14.36 9.36
CA LEU A 33 -3.47 -13.50 9.02
C LEU A 33 -2.37 -13.54 10.10
N ARG A 34 -2.75 -13.45 11.38
CA ARG A 34 -1.80 -13.56 12.50
C ARG A 34 -1.07 -14.91 12.50
N SER A 35 -1.79 -16.03 12.32
CA SER A 35 -1.14 -17.35 12.31
C SER A 35 -0.19 -17.52 11.13
N LEU A 36 -0.56 -17.02 9.95
CA LEU A 36 0.28 -17.08 8.76
C LEU A 36 1.56 -16.23 8.91
N ILE A 37 1.46 -15.02 9.45
CA ILE A 37 2.63 -14.16 9.72
C ILE A 37 3.59 -14.82 10.71
N GLN A 38 3.07 -15.65 11.62
CA GLN A 38 3.85 -16.39 12.62
C GLN A 38 4.32 -17.77 12.15
N SER A 39 4.12 -18.13 10.87
CA SER A 39 4.53 -19.43 10.36
C SER A 39 6.03 -19.66 10.51
N LYS A 40 6.39 -20.95 10.61
CA LYS A 40 7.77 -21.44 10.68
C LYS A 40 8.14 -22.24 9.43
N ASP A 41 7.38 -22.04 8.36
CA ASP A 41 7.57 -22.78 7.11
C ASP A 41 8.95 -22.47 6.53
N HIS A 42 9.54 -23.45 5.86
CA HIS A 42 10.77 -23.25 5.13
C HIS A 42 10.48 -22.47 3.85
N VAL A 43 10.74 -21.16 3.90
CA VAL A 43 10.50 -20.21 2.81
C VAL A 43 11.79 -19.49 2.44
N GLY A 44 11.82 -18.90 1.25
CA GLY A 44 12.99 -18.20 0.78
C GLY A 44 13.31 -16.91 1.52
N ASN A 45 14.55 -16.47 1.40
CA ASN A 45 15.12 -15.34 2.15
C ASN A 45 14.30 -14.05 2.05
N MET A 46 13.75 -13.75 0.86
CA MET A 46 12.89 -12.57 0.67
C MET A 46 11.58 -12.68 1.45
N MET A 47 10.97 -13.87 1.49
CA MET A 47 9.75 -14.09 2.24
C MET A 47 10.00 -14.06 3.74
N HIS A 48 11.11 -14.64 4.20
CA HIS A 48 11.53 -14.53 5.61
C HIS A 48 11.70 -13.06 6.05
N THR A 49 12.34 -12.23 5.22
CA THR A 49 12.49 -10.79 5.47
C THR A 49 11.14 -10.07 5.54
N THR A 50 10.21 -10.45 4.64
CA THR A 50 8.84 -9.93 4.62
C THR A 50 8.10 -10.30 5.90
N LEU A 51 8.14 -11.57 6.32
CA LEU A 51 7.53 -12.04 7.57
C LEU A 51 8.09 -11.32 8.79
N ASN A 52 9.40 -11.06 8.84
CA ASN A 52 9.99 -10.31 9.95
C ASN A 52 9.50 -8.85 9.98
N THR A 53 9.35 -8.23 8.82
CA THR A 53 8.74 -6.90 8.72
C THR A 53 7.28 -6.92 9.20
N PHE A 54 6.52 -7.95 8.81
CA PHE A 54 5.14 -8.12 9.25
C PHE A 54 5.03 -8.38 10.75
N LYS A 55 5.91 -9.20 11.34
CA LYS A 55 5.97 -9.44 12.78
C LYS A 55 6.24 -8.15 13.56
N ARG A 56 7.15 -7.29 13.08
CA ARG A 56 7.45 -5.99 13.71
C ARG A 56 6.26 -5.03 13.67
N ASN A 57 5.46 -5.06 12.61
CA ASN A 57 4.31 -4.17 12.41
C ASN A 57 2.96 -4.89 12.54
N LEU A 58 2.92 -5.98 13.32
CA LEU A 58 1.77 -6.89 13.35
C LEU A 58 0.48 -6.19 13.75
N HIS A 59 0.54 -5.27 14.71
CA HIS A 59 -0.61 -4.49 15.16
C HIS A 59 -1.23 -3.71 13.99
N ASP A 60 -0.41 -3.00 13.23
CA ASP A 60 -0.88 -2.11 12.16
C ASP A 60 -1.40 -2.91 10.96
N ILE A 61 -0.77 -4.05 10.65
CA ILE A 61 -1.23 -4.95 9.60
C ILE A 61 -2.59 -5.55 9.95
N LEU A 62 -2.81 -5.95 11.20
CA LEU A 62 -4.10 -6.48 11.63
C LEU A 62 -5.19 -5.41 11.61
N ASN A 63 -4.86 -4.17 11.95
CA ASN A 63 -5.79 -3.05 11.82
C ASN A 63 -6.10 -2.75 10.36
N ALA A 64 -5.09 -2.72 9.48
CA ALA A 64 -5.26 -2.53 8.04
C ALA A 64 -6.14 -3.62 7.40
N ALA A 65 -6.07 -4.86 7.91
CA ALA A 65 -6.96 -5.93 7.47
C ALA A 65 -8.40 -5.79 8.02
N LYS A 66 -8.55 -5.18 9.20
CA LYS A 66 -9.83 -5.07 9.90
C LYS A 66 -10.71 -3.94 9.36
N PHE A 67 -10.10 -2.80 9.05
CA PHE A 67 -10.81 -1.59 8.66
C PHE A 67 -10.80 -1.36 7.15
N ASP A 68 -11.80 -0.63 6.65
CA ASP A 68 -12.00 -0.30 5.24
C ASP A 68 -11.20 0.94 4.80
N GLU A 69 -10.40 1.47 5.72
CA GLU A 69 -9.63 2.70 5.53
C GLU A 69 -8.57 2.48 4.45
N SER A 70 -8.70 3.23 3.36
CA SER A 70 -7.75 3.21 2.27
C SER A 70 -6.68 4.27 2.46
N ASN A 71 -5.44 3.95 2.10
CA ASN A 71 -4.37 4.93 1.93
C ASN A 71 -4.52 5.78 0.66
N GLY A 72 -5.60 5.61 -0.12
CA GLY A 72 -5.78 6.23 -1.42
C GLY A 72 -5.69 7.76 -1.42
N CYS A 73 -6.21 8.45 -0.40
CA CYS A 73 -6.08 9.90 -0.30
C CYS A 73 -4.61 10.33 -0.08
N HIS A 74 -3.90 9.66 0.85
CA HIS A 74 -2.49 9.90 1.12
C HIS A 74 -1.61 9.59 -0.10
N GLU A 75 -1.90 8.49 -0.80
CA GLU A 75 -1.22 8.11 -2.06
C GLU A 75 -1.48 9.13 -3.17
N GLY A 76 -2.71 9.63 -3.27
CA GLY A 76 -3.09 10.70 -4.20
C GLY A 76 -2.32 11.99 -3.96
N THR A 77 -2.23 12.42 -2.69
CA THR A 77 -1.43 13.59 -2.29
C THR A 77 0.05 13.37 -2.59
N ASN A 78 0.62 12.21 -2.23
CA ASN A 78 2.00 11.86 -2.53
C ASN A 78 2.28 11.86 -4.05
N ARG A 79 1.34 11.39 -4.86
CA ARG A 79 1.46 11.42 -6.33
C ARG A 79 1.49 12.86 -6.85
N LYS A 80 0.61 13.74 -6.34
CA LYS A 80 0.59 15.17 -6.71
C LYS A 80 1.90 15.86 -6.34
N ILE A 81 2.40 15.66 -5.12
CA ILE A 81 3.68 16.22 -4.68
C ILE A 81 4.83 15.77 -5.60
N LYS A 82 4.93 14.45 -5.86
CA LYS A 82 5.94 13.91 -6.78
C LYS A 82 5.78 14.46 -8.21
N GLN A 83 4.57 14.76 -8.65
CA GLN A 83 4.34 15.37 -9.97
C GLN A 83 4.82 16.81 -10.00
N ILE A 84 4.51 17.59 -8.96
CA ILE A 84 5.04 18.94 -8.78
C ILE A 84 6.56 18.89 -8.87
N GLU A 85 7.22 18.06 -8.05
CA GLU A 85 8.69 17.91 -8.05
C GLU A 85 9.29 17.58 -9.42
N ARG A 86 8.64 16.73 -10.23
CA ARG A 86 9.15 16.36 -11.57
C ARG A 86 9.00 17.46 -12.63
N THR A 87 7.92 18.24 -12.54
CA THR A 87 7.60 19.31 -13.52
C THR A 87 8.21 20.66 -13.13
N ALA A 88 8.71 20.74 -11.91
CA ALA A 88 9.23 21.90 -11.24
C ALA A 88 10.70 22.20 -11.61
N CYS A 89 10.95 23.25 -12.39
CA CYS A 89 12.29 23.85 -12.47
C CYS A 89 12.43 24.98 -11.43
N GLY A 90 13.48 24.98 -10.59
CA GLY A 90 13.80 26.11 -9.70
C GLY A 90 13.32 26.02 -8.25
N TYR A 91 12.94 24.84 -7.75
CA TYR A 91 12.45 24.65 -6.36
C TYR A 91 13.53 24.11 -5.41
N ALA A 92 14.79 24.55 -5.59
CA ALA A 92 15.87 24.24 -4.65
C ALA A 92 15.59 24.79 -3.22
N ASN A 93 14.68 25.77 -3.11
CA ASN A 93 14.18 26.27 -1.84
C ASN A 93 12.90 25.53 -1.42
N PHE A 94 12.94 24.87 -0.26
CA PHE A 94 11.81 24.17 0.35
C PHE A 94 10.55 25.05 0.48
N ASN A 95 10.69 26.32 0.81
CA ASN A 95 9.55 27.24 0.93
C ASN A 95 8.82 27.44 -0.40
N HIS A 96 9.55 27.43 -1.53
CA HIS A 96 8.94 27.51 -2.85
C HIS A 96 8.15 26.24 -3.18
N LEU A 97 8.69 25.07 -2.82
CA LEU A 97 7.99 23.79 -3.00
C LEU A 97 6.69 23.74 -2.19
N VAL A 98 6.75 24.08 -0.91
CA VAL A 98 5.58 24.14 -0.03
C VAL A 98 4.53 25.13 -0.54
N THR A 99 4.97 26.29 -1.02
CA THR A 99 4.07 27.30 -1.60
C THR A 99 3.34 26.76 -2.84
N ARG A 100 4.06 26.07 -3.74
CA ARG A 100 3.43 25.47 -4.93
C ARG A 100 2.45 24.37 -4.58
N ILE A 101 2.79 23.48 -3.64
CA ILE A 101 1.87 22.44 -3.16
C ILE A 101 0.57 23.05 -2.65
N LYS A 102 0.66 24.10 -1.81
CA LYS A 102 -0.52 24.80 -1.28
C LYS A 102 -1.37 25.47 -2.35
N LEU A 103 -0.76 26.00 -3.41
CA LEU A 103 -1.49 26.62 -4.53
C LEU A 103 -2.26 25.58 -5.34
N GLU A 104 -1.61 24.47 -5.72
CA GLU A 104 -2.22 23.39 -6.50
C GLU A 104 -3.34 22.67 -5.72
N GLU A 105 -3.22 22.55 -4.40
CA GLU A 105 -4.31 22.01 -3.56
C GLU A 105 -5.52 22.95 -3.52
N LYS A 106 -5.31 24.27 -3.38
CA LYS A 106 -6.40 25.26 -3.40
C LYS A 106 -7.14 25.26 -4.75
N ASP A 107 -6.41 25.19 -5.85
CA ASP A 107 -6.99 25.13 -7.19
C ASP A 107 -7.77 23.83 -7.43
N ALA A 108 -7.35 22.72 -6.81
CA ALA A 108 -8.11 21.46 -6.85
C ALA A 108 -9.47 21.57 -6.14
N ILE A 109 -9.51 22.19 -4.96
CA ILE A 109 -10.76 22.42 -4.19
C ILE A 109 -11.73 23.32 -4.98
N ILE A 110 -11.21 24.35 -5.67
CA ILE A 110 -12.03 25.25 -6.47
C ILE A 110 -12.63 24.52 -7.69
N LYS A 111 -11.84 23.65 -8.34
CA LYS A 111 -12.31 22.84 -9.49
C LYS A 111 -13.37 21.80 -9.10
N GLU A 112 -13.22 21.15 -7.96
CA GLU A 112 -14.19 20.16 -7.46
C GLU A 112 -15.55 20.82 -7.18
N LYS A 113 -15.55 21.94 -6.45
CA LYS A 113 -16.78 22.73 -6.19
C LYS A 113 -17.46 23.24 -7.46
N ALA A 114 -16.68 23.62 -8.48
CA ALA A 114 -17.24 24.01 -9.76
C ALA A 114 -17.89 22.83 -10.49
N SER A 115 -17.28 21.64 -10.44
CA SER A 115 -17.84 20.42 -11.05
C SER A 115 -19.13 19.95 -10.37
N ASP A 116 -19.19 19.96 -9.04
CA ASP A 116 -20.39 19.57 -8.29
C ASP A 116 -21.58 20.48 -8.60
N TYR A 117 -21.32 21.78 -8.82
CA TYR A 117 -22.34 22.74 -9.21
C TYR A 117 -22.98 22.42 -10.57
N TYR A 118 -22.19 21.96 -11.56
CA TYR A 118 -22.71 21.59 -12.88
C TYR A 118 -23.40 20.22 -12.92
N LEU A 119 -23.20 19.35 -11.93
CA LEU A 119 -23.88 18.05 -11.81
C LEU A 119 -25.19 18.14 -11.02
N ALA A 120 -25.38 19.20 -10.23
CA ALA A 120 -26.57 19.45 -9.42
C ALA A 120 -27.61 20.38 -10.10
N ALA A 121 -27.36 20.81 -11.34
CA ALA A 121 -28.23 21.65 -12.16
C ALA A 121 -28.79 20.86 -13.35
#